data_AF-A0A1Y1IDJ9-F1
#
_entry.id   AF-A0A1Y1IDJ9-F1
#
_cell.length_a   1.000
_cell.length_b   1.000
_cell.length_c   1.000
_cell.angle_alpha   90.00
_cell.angle_beta   90.00
_cell.angle_gamma   90.00
#
_symmetry.space_group_name_H-M   'P 1'
#
loop_
_entity.id
_entity.type
_entity.pdbx_description
1 polymer ?
#
loop_
_entity_poly.entity_id
_entity_poly.type
_entity_poly.pdbx_seq_one_letter_code
_entity_poly.pdbx_strand_id
1 'polypeptide(L)'
;MRELDAQSQDLQRRIEDTLAARIAELRERAEGGSPKEGSVTPGKDAHGKERQIEKDHDACAQLADKKVALAEQTYNLIDKHIRRLDTDLHRLQAEVKAERAAAAATAAAANPPLQEQPKTSPRDSNGDAHTPGGTQRKRGHVATGAPPVVPEAPEPPPVEINLEIDPNEPTYCYCQQVSFGEMVGCDNKDCEIQWFHFDCVGLTTKPRGKWYCPDCITKVKRKRTK
;
A
#
# COMPACT_ATOMS: atom_id res chain seq x y z
N MET A 1 -3.65 7.05 22.80
CA MET A 1 -3.70 8.09 21.75
C MET A 1 -5.05 8.80 21.76
N ARG A 2 -6.15 8.19 21.31
CA ARG A 2 -7.49 8.84 21.25
C ARG A 2 -7.93 9.56 22.54
N GLU A 3 -7.74 8.95 23.70
CA GLU A 3 -8.09 9.58 24.98
C GLU A 3 -7.20 10.79 25.30
N LEU A 4 -5.89 10.69 25.06
CA LEU A 4 -4.96 11.82 25.23
C LEU A 4 -5.25 12.95 24.23
N ASP A 5 -5.69 12.60 23.03
CA ASP A 5 -6.13 13.56 22.01
C ASP A 5 -7.37 14.32 22.47
N ALA A 6 -8.38 13.61 22.99
CA ALA A 6 -9.58 14.22 23.54
C ALA A 6 -9.26 15.15 24.72
N GLN A 7 -8.44 14.68 25.67
CA GLN A 7 -8.00 15.49 26.82
C GLN A 7 -7.23 16.75 26.39
N SER A 8 -6.38 16.64 25.36
CA SER A 8 -5.64 17.76 24.80
C SER A 8 -6.56 18.78 24.13
N GLN A 9 -7.56 18.33 23.38
CA GLN A 9 -8.55 19.21 22.74
C GLN A 9 -9.44 19.92 23.77
N ASP A 10 -9.85 19.21 24.83
CA ASP A 10 -10.63 19.81 25.93
C ASP A 10 -9.82 20.89 26.67
N LEU A 11 -8.51 20.66 26.88
CA LEU A 11 -7.60 21.67 27.43
C LEU A 11 -7.47 22.88 26.51
N GLN A 12 -7.28 22.66 25.21
CA GLN A 12 -7.21 23.74 24.23
C GLN A 12 -8.48 24.59 24.22
N ARG A 13 -9.66 23.96 24.23
CA ARG A 13 -10.94 24.68 24.31
C ARG A 13 -11.05 25.51 25.60
N ARG A 14 -10.66 24.95 26.76
CA ARG A 14 -10.66 25.70 28.03
C ARG A 14 -9.72 26.91 28.01
N ILE A 15 -8.55 26.77 27.39
CA ILE A 15 -7.60 27.87 27.22
C ILE A 15 -8.21 28.96 26.34
N GLU A 16 -8.78 28.58 25.19
CA GLU A 16 -9.46 29.51 24.26
C GLU A 16 -10.61 30.25 24.93
N ASP A 17 -11.48 29.55 25.67
CA ASP A 17 -12.60 30.14 26.40
C ASP A 17 -12.12 31.14 27.47
N THR A 18 -11.06 30.79 28.20
CA THR A 18 -10.48 31.66 29.25
C THR A 18 -9.81 32.90 28.64
N LEU A 19 -9.10 32.73 27.52
CA LEU A 19 -8.51 33.83 26.76
C LEU A 19 -9.58 34.74 26.17
N ALA A 20 -10.64 34.18 25.59
CA ALA A 20 -11.76 34.95 25.04
C ALA A 20 -12.45 35.78 26.13
N ALA A 21 -12.70 35.19 27.30
CA ALA A 21 -13.23 35.91 28.45
C ALA A 21 -12.30 37.05 28.90
N ARG A 22 -10.99 36.82 28.91
CA ARG A 22 -10.00 37.85 29.29
C ARG A 22 -9.95 39.00 28.28
N ILE A 23 -10.00 38.69 26.99
CA ILE A 23 -10.04 39.69 25.91
C ILE A 23 -11.32 40.52 26.01
N ALA A 24 -12.47 39.90 26.31
CA ALA A 24 -13.73 40.60 26.49
C ALA A 24 -13.68 41.59 27.67
N GLU A 25 -13.15 41.19 28.83
CA GLU A 25 -12.95 42.08 29.98
C GLU A 25 -12.06 43.29 29.65
N LEU A 26 -10.98 43.06 28.89
CA LEU A 26 -10.07 44.13 28.48
C LEU A 26 -10.73 45.09 27.49
N ARG A 27 -11.59 44.59 26.59
CA ARG A 27 -12.39 45.41 25.67
C ARG A 27 -13.41 46.27 26.41
N GLU A 28 -14.20 45.69 27.32
CA GLU A 28 -15.17 46.44 28.13
C GLU A 28 -14.50 47.53 28.97
N ARG A 29 -13.30 47.26 29.49
CA ARG A 29 -12.51 48.26 30.22
C ARG A 29 -11.99 49.38 29.32
N ALA A 30 -11.63 49.07 28.07
CA ALA A 30 -11.18 50.07 27.09
C ALA A 30 -12.34 50.95 26.58
N GLU A 31 -13.56 50.42 26.53
CA GLU A 31 -14.77 51.12 26.07
C GLU A 31 -15.46 51.98 27.16
N GLY A 32 -14.89 52.03 28.38
CA GLY A 32 -15.33 52.98 29.43
C GLY A 32 -16.46 52.49 30.34
N GLY A 33 -16.68 51.18 30.49
CA GLY A 33 -17.69 50.64 31.41
C GLY A 33 -17.49 51.11 32.86
N SER A 34 -18.49 51.78 33.44
CA SER A 34 -18.50 52.12 34.88
C SER A 34 -18.49 50.84 35.73
N PRO A 35 -17.76 50.80 36.86
CA PRO A 35 -17.80 49.66 37.77
C PRO A 35 -19.23 49.52 38.33
N LYS A 36 -19.89 48.38 38.11
CA LYS A 36 -21.12 48.08 38.85
C LYS A 36 -20.76 47.98 40.34
N GLU A 37 -21.38 48.86 41.14
CA GLU A 37 -21.24 48.87 42.59
C GLU A 37 -21.54 47.47 43.15
N GLY A 38 -20.52 46.86 43.77
CA GLY A 38 -20.59 45.53 44.41
C GLY A 38 -19.46 44.56 44.06
N SER A 39 -18.59 44.87 43.10
CA SER A 39 -17.66 43.87 42.55
C SER A 39 -16.36 43.69 43.34
N VAL A 40 -16.08 42.43 43.68
CA VAL A 40 -14.79 41.86 44.09
C VAL A 40 -13.64 42.47 43.28
N THR A 41 -12.51 42.72 43.95
CA THR A 41 -11.32 43.41 43.43
C THR A 41 -10.90 42.93 42.01
N PRO A 42 -10.98 43.78 40.96
CA PRO A 42 -10.69 43.43 39.55
C PRO A 42 -9.24 43.04 39.22
N GLY A 43 -8.36 43.06 40.22
CA GLY A 43 -6.95 42.70 40.07
C GLY A 43 -6.65 41.24 40.41
N LYS A 44 -7.40 40.62 41.33
CA LYS A 44 -7.08 39.26 41.83
C LYS A 44 -7.63 38.15 40.93
N ASP A 45 -8.81 38.36 40.40
CA ASP A 45 -9.48 37.56 39.37
C ASP A 45 -8.72 37.56 38.03
N ALA A 46 -8.22 38.73 37.60
CA ALA A 46 -7.38 38.86 36.41
C ALA A 46 -6.10 38.01 36.46
N HIS A 47 -5.32 38.14 37.55
CA HIS A 47 -4.10 37.36 37.74
C HIS A 47 -4.39 35.88 37.99
N GLY A 48 -5.57 35.54 38.52
CA GLY A 48 -6.05 34.17 38.67
C GLY A 48 -6.31 33.50 37.32
N LYS A 49 -6.96 34.20 36.39
CA LYS A 49 -7.23 33.70 35.03
C LYS A 49 -5.95 33.50 34.22
N GLU A 50 -5.00 34.44 34.31
CA GLU A 50 -3.69 34.33 33.67
C GLU A 50 -2.91 33.10 34.17
N ARG A 51 -2.85 32.90 35.48
CA ARG A 51 -2.23 31.71 36.10
C ARG A 51 -2.94 30.41 35.69
N GLN A 52 -4.26 30.46 35.51
CA GLN A 52 -5.03 29.29 35.06
C GLN A 52 -4.70 28.94 33.60
N ILE A 53 -4.55 29.93 32.72
CA ILE A 53 -4.11 29.73 31.33
C ILE A 53 -2.71 29.09 31.29
N GLU A 54 -1.77 29.61 32.06
CA GLU A 54 -0.41 29.06 32.14
C GLU A 54 -0.43 27.58 32.58
N LYS A 55 -1.23 27.26 33.62
CA LYS A 55 -1.41 25.90 34.11
C LYS A 55 -2.04 24.97 33.07
N ASP A 56 -3.07 25.43 32.37
CA ASP A 56 -3.72 24.61 31.33
C ASP A 56 -2.81 24.44 30.11
N HIS A 57 -2.01 25.44 29.76
CA HIS A 57 -1.00 25.35 28.71
C HIS A 57 0.09 24.32 29.04
N ASP A 58 0.63 24.34 30.26
CA ASP A 58 1.59 23.35 30.73
C ASP A 58 1.01 21.93 30.72
N ALA A 59 -0.25 21.78 31.14
CA ALA A 59 -0.94 20.51 31.09
C ALA A 59 -1.12 20.01 29.64
N CYS A 60 -1.42 20.90 28.70
CA CYS A 60 -1.53 20.57 27.28
C CYS A 60 -0.18 20.12 26.70
N ALA A 61 0.91 20.80 27.05
CA ALA A 61 2.26 20.42 26.64
C ALA A 61 2.62 19.01 27.16
N GLN A 62 2.34 18.72 28.43
CA GLN A 62 2.58 17.39 29.01
C GLN A 62 1.76 16.28 28.33
N LEU A 63 0.53 16.56 27.89
CA LEU A 63 -0.25 15.60 27.12
C LEU A 63 0.32 15.38 25.72
N ALA A 64 0.83 16.43 25.08
CA ALA A 64 1.51 16.31 23.80
C ALA A 64 2.76 15.42 23.91
N ASP A 65 3.59 15.61 24.94
CA ASP A 65 4.77 14.77 25.18
C ASP A 65 4.39 13.30 25.39
N LYS A 66 3.33 13.03 26.18
CA LYS A 66 2.82 11.66 26.38
C LYS A 66 2.33 11.03 25.07
N LYS A 67 1.70 11.82 24.20
CA LYS A 67 1.25 11.36 22.88
C LYS A 67 2.43 11.00 21.98
N VAL A 68 3.46 11.85 21.95
CA VAL A 68 4.69 11.59 21.18
C VAL A 68 5.36 10.32 21.69
N ALA A 69 5.55 10.19 23.00
CA ALA A 69 6.17 9.01 23.60
C ALA A 69 5.41 7.71 23.29
N LEU A 70 4.07 7.73 23.34
CA LEU A 70 3.26 6.56 23.01
C LEU A 70 3.34 6.20 21.52
N ALA A 71 3.37 7.20 20.64
CA ALA A 71 3.56 6.99 19.21
C ALA A 71 4.93 6.38 18.91
N GLU A 72 6.00 6.90 19.52
CA GLU A 72 7.36 6.35 19.40
C GLU A 72 7.45 4.91 19.90
N GLN A 73 6.83 4.59 21.04
CA GLN A 73 6.80 3.22 21.55
C GLN A 73 6.12 2.26 20.57
N THR A 74 5.00 2.69 19.98
CA THR A 74 4.24 1.89 19.01
C THR A 74 5.05 1.70 17.73
N TYR A 75 5.66 2.77 17.23
CA TYR A 75 6.52 2.72 16.05
C TYR A 75 7.71 1.77 16.25
N ASN A 76 8.39 1.86 17.39
CA ASN A 76 9.52 1.00 17.72
C ASN A 76 9.11 -0.48 17.83
N LEU A 77 7.90 -0.78 18.33
CA LEU A 77 7.39 -2.14 18.37
C LEU A 77 7.14 -2.69 16.96
N ILE A 78 6.51 -1.89 16.11
CA ILE A 78 6.22 -2.25 14.72
C ILE A 78 7.53 -2.46 13.94
N ASP A 79 8.51 -1.55 14.05
CA ASP A 79 9.82 -1.68 13.39
C ASP A 79 10.56 -2.97 13.80
N LYS A 80 10.51 -3.34 15.08
CA LYS A 80 11.06 -4.62 15.55
C LYS A 80 10.38 -5.82 14.90
N HIS A 81 9.06 -5.77 14.74
CA HIS A 81 8.32 -6.85 14.07
C HIS A 81 8.62 -6.92 12.58
N ILE A 82 8.72 -5.77 11.89
CA ILE A 82 9.11 -5.71 10.47
C ILE A 82 10.48 -6.38 10.28
N ARG A 83 11.50 -5.97 11.05
CA ARG A 83 12.85 -6.55 10.93
C ARG A 83 12.88 -8.06 11.20
N ARG A 84 12.08 -8.52 12.16
CA ARG A 84 11.96 -9.94 12.47
C ARG A 84 11.35 -10.71 11.30
N LEU A 85 10.25 -10.20 10.74
CA LEU A 85 9.58 -10.79 9.58
C LEU A 85 10.50 -10.78 8.35
N ASP A 86 11.23 -9.69 8.10
CA ASP A 86 12.22 -9.61 7.02
C ASP A 86 13.32 -10.67 7.18
N THR A 87 13.79 -10.88 8.42
CA THR A 87 14.79 -11.91 8.72
C THR A 87 14.24 -13.31 8.50
N ASP A 88 13.03 -13.58 8.96
CA ASP A 88 12.36 -14.87 8.76
C ASP A 88 12.10 -15.12 7.26
N LEU A 89 11.69 -14.10 6.52
CA LEU A 89 11.46 -14.18 5.07
C LEU A 89 12.77 -14.47 4.33
N HIS A 90 13.87 -13.79 4.66
CA HIS A 90 15.18 -14.09 4.07
C HIS A 90 15.66 -15.52 4.38
N ARG A 91 15.44 -15.99 5.62
CA ARG A 91 15.77 -17.36 6.02
C ARG A 91 14.96 -18.37 5.20
N LEU A 92 13.65 -18.19 5.11
CA LEU A 92 12.77 -19.07 4.33
C LEU A 92 13.12 -19.05 2.84
N GLN A 93 13.46 -17.89 2.28
CA GLN A 93 13.94 -17.80 0.90
C GLN A 93 15.24 -18.57 0.68
N ALA A 94 16.17 -18.55 1.65
CA ALA A 94 17.41 -19.32 1.60
C ALA A 94 17.15 -20.83 1.71
N GLU A 95 16.26 -21.26 2.62
CA GLU A 95 15.83 -22.64 2.78
C GLU A 95 15.20 -23.17 1.49
N VAL A 96 14.24 -22.44 0.89
CA VAL A 96 13.60 -22.82 -0.38
C VAL A 96 14.61 -22.90 -1.53
N LYS A 97 15.57 -21.97 -1.61
CA LYS A 97 16.64 -22.02 -2.62
C LYS A 97 17.53 -23.25 -2.44
N ALA A 98 17.89 -23.58 -1.20
CA ALA A 98 18.71 -24.74 -0.88
C ALA A 98 17.96 -26.05 -1.21
N GLU A 99 16.68 -26.16 -0.85
CA GLU A 99 15.85 -27.33 -1.20
C GLU A 99 15.72 -27.50 -2.70
N ARG A 100 15.48 -26.41 -3.45
CA ARG A 100 15.45 -26.45 -4.93
C ARG A 100 16.78 -26.88 -5.52
N ALA A 101 17.91 -26.41 -4.98
CA ALA A 101 19.24 -26.81 -5.43
C ALA A 101 19.52 -28.29 -5.13
N ALA A 102 19.12 -28.79 -3.96
CA ALA A 102 19.24 -30.20 -3.58
C ALA A 102 18.35 -31.10 -4.46
N ALA A 103 17.12 -30.69 -4.75
CA ALA A 103 16.23 -31.40 -5.67
C ALA A 103 16.82 -31.45 -7.09
N ALA A 104 17.38 -30.33 -7.58
CA ALA A 104 18.04 -30.28 -8.89
C ALA A 104 19.30 -31.18 -8.95
N ALA A 105 20.12 -31.20 -7.90
CA ALA A 105 21.29 -32.08 -7.82
C ALA A 105 20.89 -33.57 -7.81
N THR A 106 19.81 -33.91 -7.10
CA THR A 106 19.26 -35.27 -7.08
C THR A 106 18.73 -35.69 -8.45
N ALA A 107 18.03 -34.78 -9.14
CA ALA A 107 17.55 -35.01 -10.51
C ALA A 107 18.70 -35.18 -11.51
N ALA A 108 19.78 -34.40 -11.38
CA ALA A 108 20.97 -34.52 -12.21
C ALA A 108 21.73 -35.85 -11.96
N ALA A 109 21.79 -36.32 -10.72
CA ALA A 109 22.38 -37.62 -10.40
C ALA A 109 21.56 -38.81 -10.95
N ALA A 110 20.24 -38.67 -11.08
CA ALA A 110 19.36 -39.69 -11.64
C ALA A 110 19.41 -39.79 -13.19
N ASN A 111 19.93 -38.76 -13.88
CA ASN A 111 20.12 -38.74 -15.34
C ASN A 111 21.56 -38.31 -15.68
N PRO A 112 22.55 -39.21 -15.59
CA PRO A 112 23.93 -38.88 -15.94
C PRO A 112 24.04 -38.58 -17.45
N PRO A 113 24.76 -37.51 -17.86
CA PRO A 113 25.04 -37.27 -19.27
C PRO A 113 25.90 -38.42 -19.81
N LEU A 114 25.43 -39.06 -20.90
CA LEU A 114 26.24 -40.00 -21.67
C LEU A 114 27.49 -39.26 -22.17
N GLN A 115 28.67 -39.61 -21.64
CA GLN A 115 29.95 -39.13 -22.13
C GLN A 115 30.17 -39.62 -23.57
N GLU A 116 30.14 -38.71 -24.55
CA GLU A 116 30.65 -39.00 -25.90
C GLU A 116 32.15 -39.27 -25.82
N GLN A 117 32.56 -40.44 -26.29
CA GLN A 117 33.96 -40.86 -26.28
C GLN A 117 34.80 -40.13 -27.34
N PRO A 118 36.06 -39.77 -27.05
CA PRO A 118 36.96 -39.20 -28.03
C PRO A 118 37.46 -40.31 -28.97
N LYS A 119 36.90 -40.37 -30.18
CA LYS A 119 37.42 -41.21 -31.26
C LYS A 119 38.77 -40.67 -31.75
N THR A 120 39.84 -41.33 -31.32
CA THR A 120 41.17 -41.20 -31.88
C THR A 120 41.24 -41.99 -33.19
N SER A 121 41.82 -41.42 -34.23
CA SER A 121 42.29 -42.16 -35.41
C SER A 121 43.48 -41.40 -36.02
N PRO A 122 44.61 -42.07 -36.30
CA PRO A 122 45.81 -41.45 -36.86
C PRO A 122 45.88 -41.66 -38.38
N ARG A 123 46.25 -40.63 -39.17
CA ARG A 123 47.01 -40.85 -40.41
C ARG A 123 47.62 -39.60 -41.05
N ASP A 124 48.94 -39.68 -41.18
CA ASP A 124 49.88 -39.17 -42.21
C ASP A 124 49.54 -37.96 -43.09
N SER A 125 50.48 -37.02 -43.04
CA SER A 125 50.70 -35.93 -43.98
C SER A 125 51.36 -36.43 -45.28
N ASN A 126 50.77 -36.15 -46.44
CA ASN A 126 51.48 -35.54 -47.60
C ASN A 126 50.56 -35.30 -48.81
N GLY A 127 50.75 -34.14 -49.46
CA GLY A 127 50.84 -34.08 -50.92
C GLY A 127 49.61 -33.62 -51.73
N ASP A 128 49.60 -32.32 -52.04
CA ASP A 128 49.39 -31.75 -53.39
C ASP A 128 48.02 -31.77 -54.11
N ALA A 129 47.46 -30.56 -54.20
CA ALA A 129 47.04 -29.84 -55.42
C ALA A 129 46.20 -30.53 -56.50
N HIS A 130 44.91 -30.14 -56.62
CA HIS A 130 44.34 -29.47 -57.81
C HIS A 130 42.82 -29.22 -57.68
N THR A 131 42.41 -27.96 -57.83
CA THR A 131 41.10 -27.48 -58.36
C THR A 131 41.05 -27.78 -59.88
N PRO A 132 39.92 -27.64 -60.64
CA PRO A 132 38.55 -27.24 -60.30
C PRO A 132 37.41 -28.03 -61.00
N GLY A 133 36.15 -27.70 -60.66
CA GLY A 133 35.10 -27.53 -61.68
C GLY A 133 33.77 -28.30 -61.53
N GLY A 134 32.69 -27.53 -61.29
CA GLY A 134 31.30 -27.82 -61.69
C GLY A 134 30.51 -28.73 -60.72
N THR A 135 29.27 -28.46 -60.31
CA THR A 135 28.19 -27.70 -60.94
C THR A 135 27.09 -27.38 -59.90
N GLN A 136 26.67 -26.12 -59.89
CA GLN A 136 25.29 -25.65 -60.00
C GLN A 136 24.22 -25.96 -58.90
N ARG A 137 23.49 -24.87 -58.60
CA ARG A 137 22.09 -24.74 -58.11
C ARG A 137 21.93 -24.64 -56.59
N LYS A 138 21.06 -23.80 -56.01
CA LYS A 138 20.35 -22.54 -56.33
C LYS A 138 19.46 -22.31 -55.08
N ARG A 139 19.30 -21.04 -54.66
CA ARG A 139 18.27 -20.50 -53.71
C ARG A 139 18.51 -20.85 -52.23
N GLY A 140 18.28 -20.00 -51.24
CA GLY A 140 17.69 -18.65 -51.15
C GLY A 140 17.17 -18.44 -49.71
N HIS A 141 17.09 -17.18 -49.28
CA HIS A 141 16.41 -16.64 -48.09
C HIS A 141 17.12 -16.55 -46.72
N VAL A 142 17.62 -15.33 -46.49
CA VAL A 142 17.46 -14.46 -45.30
C VAL A 142 16.44 -14.92 -44.25
N ALA A 143 16.88 -15.03 -42.99
CA ALA A 143 16.19 -14.43 -41.84
C ALA A 143 17.13 -14.40 -40.62
N THR A 144 17.32 -13.18 -40.13
CA THR A 144 17.90 -12.79 -38.84
C THR A 144 17.24 -13.54 -37.68
N GLY A 145 18.02 -14.31 -36.92
CA GLY A 145 17.60 -14.98 -35.69
C GLY A 145 18.06 -14.20 -34.45
N ALA A 146 17.10 -13.84 -33.61
CA ALA A 146 17.22 -13.12 -32.35
C ALA A 146 18.16 -13.80 -31.33
N PRO A 147 18.72 -13.05 -30.35
CA PRO A 147 19.54 -13.63 -29.29
C PRO A 147 18.73 -14.61 -28.41
N PRO A 148 19.39 -15.60 -27.80
CA PRO A 148 18.72 -16.65 -27.03
C PRO A 148 18.10 -16.06 -25.76
N VAL A 149 16.80 -16.31 -25.59
CA VAL A 149 16.02 -16.00 -24.40
C VAL A 149 16.53 -16.89 -23.27
N VAL A 150 17.08 -16.28 -22.23
CA VAL A 150 17.42 -16.94 -20.97
C VAL A 150 16.13 -17.47 -20.32
N PRO A 151 16.12 -18.68 -19.72
CA PRO A 151 14.96 -19.14 -18.98
C PRO A 151 14.80 -18.29 -17.72
N GLU A 152 13.83 -17.40 -17.77
CA GLU A 152 13.34 -16.59 -16.65
C GLU A 152 12.87 -17.54 -15.54
N ALA A 153 13.47 -17.38 -14.36
CA ALA A 153 13.06 -18.12 -13.17
C ALA A 153 11.62 -17.73 -12.80
N PRO A 154 10.77 -18.67 -12.34
CA PRO A 154 9.39 -18.34 -11.98
C PRO A 154 9.39 -17.32 -10.85
N GLU A 155 8.79 -16.17 -11.11
CA GLU A 155 8.56 -15.12 -10.10
C GLU A 155 7.84 -15.74 -8.88
N PRO A 156 8.27 -15.44 -7.65
CA PRO A 156 7.57 -15.90 -6.46
C PRO A 156 6.15 -15.29 -6.44
N PRO A 157 5.13 -16.05 -6.01
CA PRO A 157 3.77 -15.51 -5.91
C PRO A 157 3.75 -14.30 -4.96
N PRO A 158 2.86 -13.31 -5.20
CA PRO A 158 2.69 -12.20 -4.27
C PRO A 158 2.36 -12.77 -2.90
N VAL A 159 3.19 -12.43 -1.90
CA VAL A 159 2.86 -12.66 -0.50
C VAL A 159 1.66 -11.78 -0.16
N GLU A 160 0.47 -12.36 -0.17
CA GLU A 160 -0.73 -11.69 0.32
C GLU A 160 -0.58 -11.48 1.82
N ILE A 161 -0.25 -10.23 2.17
CA ILE A 161 -0.13 -9.76 3.54
C ILE A 161 -1.55 -9.69 4.10
N ASN A 162 -2.05 -10.78 4.67
CA ASN A 162 -3.32 -10.79 5.40
C ASN A 162 -3.10 -10.11 6.77
N LEU A 163 -2.93 -8.79 6.74
CA LEU A 163 -3.26 -7.94 7.86
C LEU A 163 -4.77 -8.06 8.05
N GLU A 164 -5.19 -8.54 9.23
CA GLU A 164 -6.58 -8.71 9.61
C GLU A 164 -7.39 -7.48 9.20
N ILE A 165 -8.27 -7.67 8.22
CA ILE A 165 -9.10 -6.64 7.59
C ILE A 165 -9.84 -5.89 8.69
N ASP A 166 -9.63 -4.57 8.76
CA ASP A 166 -10.27 -3.68 9.73
C ASP A 166 -11.80 -3.89 9.67
N PRO A 167 -12.44 -4.30 10.78
CA PRO A 167 -13.88 -4.54 10.84
C PRO A 167 -14.75 -3.31 10.48
N ASN A 168 -14.16 -2.14 10.30
CA ASN A 168 -14.85 -0.90 9.94
C ASN A 168 -14.71 -0.52 8.45
N GLU A 169 -14.12 -1.36 7.60
CA GLU A 169 -14.03 -1.07 6.17
C GLU A 169 -15.35 -1.42 5.42
N PRO A 170 -15.99 -0.45 4.75
CA PRO A 170 -17.24 -0.70 4.02
C PRO A 170 -17.04 -1.73 2.90
N THR A 171 -17.93 -2.71 2.82
CA THR A 171 -17.87 -3.77 1.82
C THR A 171 -18.63 -3.39 0.56
N TYR A 172 -18.07 -3.74 -0.60
CA TYR A 172 -18.58 -3.41 -1.92
C TYR A 172 -18.72 -4.66 -2.78
N CYS A 173 -19.27 -4.47 -3.98
CA CYS A 173 -19.56 -5.53 -4.94
C CYS A 173 -20.52 -6.60 -4.39
N TYR A 174 -20.89 -7.56 -5.21
CA TYR A 174 -21.65 -8.73 -4.77
C TYR A 174 -20.79 -9.74 -3.99
N CYS A 175 -19.46 -9.58 -4.00
CA CYS A 175 -18.56 -10.40 -3.18
C CYS A 175 -18.51 -9.94 -1.72
N GLN A 176 -19.10 -8.79 -1.39
CA GLN A 176 -19.12 -8.25 -0.03
C GLN A 176 -17.71 -8.12 0.58
N GLN A 177 -16.71 -7.81 -0.26
CA GLN A 177 -15.33 -7.59 0.17
C GLN A 177 -15.00 -6.10 0.15
N VAL A 178 -13.90 -5.74 0.80
CA VAL A 178 -13.33 -4.39 0.79
C VAL A 178 -12.92 -3.95 -0.61
N SER A 179 -12.66 -2.65 -0.80
CA SER A 179 -12.19 -2.14 -2.09
C SER A 179 -10.79 -2.67 -2.42
N PHE A 180 -10.68 -3.50 -3.46
CA PHE A 180 -9.40 -3.97 -3.96
C PHE A 180 -9.25 -3.74 -5.47
N GLY A 181 -8.03 -3.41 -5.91
CA GLY A 181 -7.72 -3.23 -7.33
C GLY A 181 -8.50 -2.11 -8.02
N GLU A 182 -8.88 -2.34 -9.29
CA GLU A 182 -9.68 -1.40 -10.07
C GLU A 182 -11.18 -1.58 -9.80
N MET A 183 -11.89 -0.49 -9.52
CA MET A 183 -13.32 -0.50 -9.23
C MET A 183 -14.12 0.38 -10.20
N VAL A 184 -15.32 -0.08 -10.55
CA VAL A 184 -16.29 0.65 -11.38
C VAL A 184 -17.51 1.03 -10.58
N GLY A 185 -17.93 2.29 -10.70
CA GLY A 185 -19.17 2.80 -10.13
C GLY A 185 -20.35 2.58 -11.08
N CYS A 186 -21.48 2.11 -10.56
CA CYS A 186 -22.74 2.03 -11.29
C CYS A 186 -23.41 3.41 -11.35
N ASP A 187 -23.66 3.94 -12.55
CA ASP A 187 -24.27 5.25 -12.77
C ASP A 187 -25.77 5.34 -12.41
N ASN A 188 -26.37 4.25 -11.96
CA ASN A 188 -27.75 4.27 -11.48
C ASN A 188 -27.79 4.75 -10.02
N LYS A 189 -28.42 5.91 -9.77
CA LYS A 189 -28.55 6.51 -8.43
C LYS A 189 -29.32 5.63 -7.43
N ASP A 190 -30.16 4.73 -7.93
CA ASP A 190 -30.93 3.77 -7.13
C ASP A 190 -30.21 2.42 -6.96
N CYS A 191 -28.89 2.36 -7.16
CA CYS A 191 -28.10 1.16 -6.93
C CYS A 191 -27.69 1.09 -5.45
N GLU A 192 -27.93 -0.05 -4.79
CA GLU A 192 -27.58 -0.25 -3.38
C GLU A 192 -26.08 -0.44 -3.17
N ILE A 193 -25.43 -1.21 -4.05
CA ILE A 193 -24.01 -1.57 -3.92
C ILE A 193 -23.09 -0.46 -4.47
N GLN A 194 -23.52 0.22 -5.54
CA GLN A 194 -22.85 1.35 -6.22
C GLN A 194 -21.45 1.08 -6.80
N TRP A 195 -20.63 0.23 -6.18
CA TRP A 195 -19.24 -0.01 -6.54
C TRP A 195 -18.95 -1.50 -6.72
N PHE A 196 -18.22 -1.84 -7.77
CA PHE A 196 -17.93 -3.22 -8.15
C PHE A 196 -16.47 -3.37 -8.57
N HIS A 197 -15.85 -4.50 -8.22
CA HIS A 197 -14.50 -4.83 -8.69
C HIS A 197 -14.53 -5.22 -10.17
N PHE A 198 -13.50 -4.82 -10.90
CA PHE A 198 -13.34 -5.15 -12.32
C PHE A 198 -13.41 -6.66 -12.57
N ASP A 199 -12.65 -7.44 -11.80
CA ASP A 199 -12.61 -8.91 -11.92
C ASP A 199 -13.97 -9.55 -11.62
N CYS A 200 -14.72 -8.96 -10.69
CA CYS A 200 -16.05 -9.41 -10.38
C CYS A 200 -16.99 -9.20 -11.59
N VAL A 201 -17.08 -7.98 -12.10
CA VAL A 201 -18.01 -7.70 -13.21
C VAL A 201 -17.45 -8.03 -14.60
N GLY A 202 -16.30 -8.71 -14.68
CA GLY A 202 -15.66 -9.14 -15.92
C GLY A 202 -15.11 -7.98 -16.76
N LEU A 203 -14.73 -6.87 -16.12
CA LEU A 203 -14.04 -5.75 -16.76
C LEU A 203 -12.53 -5.92 -16.60
N THR A 204 -11.77 -5.63 -17.64
CA THR A 204 -10.30 -5.62 -17.59
C THR A 204 -9.73 -4.22 -17.85
N THR A 205 -10.57 -3.29 -18.33
CA THR A 205 -10.18 -1.91 -18.60
C THR A 205 -11.33 -0.98 -18.25
N LYS A 206 -11.00 0.26 -17.91
CA LYS A 206 -11.98 1.28 -17.57
C LYS A 206 -13.01 1.45 -18.71
N PRO A 207 -14.31 1.22 -18.46
CA PRO A 207 -15.32 1.39 -19.48
C PRO A 207 -15.39 2.86 -19.90
N ARG A 208 -15.56 3.09 -21.21
CA ARG A 208 -15.72 4.44 -21.75
C ARG A 208 -17.17 4.87 -21.65
N GLY A 209 -17.44 5.90 -20.85
CA GLY A 209 -18.78 6.47 -20.69
C GLY A 209 -19.54 5.87 -19.49
N LYS A 210 -20.87 5.89 -19.57
CA LYS A 210 -21.73 5.45 -18.46
C LYS A 210 -21.77 3.93 -18.35
N TRP A 211 -21.53 3.40 -17.15
CA TRP A 211 -21.58 1.98 -16.86
C TRP A 211 -22.66 1.66 -15.82
N TYR A 212 -23.31 0.51 -16.01
CA TYR A 212 -24.39 0.05 -15.15
C TYR A 212 -24.12 -1.40 -14.76
N CYS A 213 -24.37 -1.76 -13.50
CA CYS A 213 -24.23 -3.16 -13.06
C CYS A 213 -25.29 -4.07 -13.71
N PRO A 214 -25.11 -5.41 -13.71
CA PRO A 214 -26.04 -6.35 -14.33
C PRO A 214 -27.50 -6.16 -13.90
N ASP A 215 -27.74 -5.86 -12.61
CA ASP A 215 -29.07 -5.59 -12.07
C ASP A 215 -29.66 -4.26 -12.56
N CYS A 216 -28.82 -3.24 -12.71
CA CYS A 216 -29.26 -1.95 -13.21
C CYS A 216 -29.50 -1.96 -14.73
N ILE A 217 -28.72 -2.74 -15.49
CA ILE A 217 -28.93 -2.91 -16.93
C ILE A 217 -30.31 -3.52 -17.21
N THR A 218 -30.72 -4.55 -16.47
CA THR A 218 -32.04 -5.18 -16.66
C THR A 218 -33.19 -4.22 -16.35
N LYS A 219 -33.06 -3.41 -15.30
CA LYS A 219 -34.03 -2.37 -14.92
C LYS A 219 -34.12 -1.25 -15.96
N VAL A 220 -32.99 -0.78 -16.48
CA VAL A 220 -32.95 0.28 -17.51
C VAL A 220 -33.54 -0.21 -18.84
N LYS A 221 -33.28 -1.46 -19.26
CA LYS A 221 -33.88 -2.02 -20.48
C LYS A 221 -35.41 -2.09 -20.40
N ARG A 222 -35.97 -2.47 -19.25
CA ARG A 222 -37.43 -2.53 -19.04
C ARG A 222 -38.11 -1.16 -19.10
N LYS A 223 -37.42 -0.09 -18.70
CA LYS A 223 -37.95 1.29 -18.77
C LYS A 223 -37.94 1.89 -20.19
N ARG A 224 -37.18 1.31 -21.13
CA ARG A 224 -37.06 1.81 -22.52
C ARG A 224 -38.06 1.16 -23.50
N THR A 225 -38.72 0.07 -23.10
CA THR A 225 -39.66 -0.70 -23.94
C THR A 225 -41.13 -0.44 -23.57
N LYS A 226 -41.42 0.70 -22.94
CA LYS A 226 -42.78 1.15 -22.68
C LYS A 226 -43.00 2.54 -23.27
#